data_AF-A0A0D0CIB5-F1
#
_entry.id   AF-A0A0D0CIB5-F1
#
_cell.length_a   1.000
_cell.length_b   1.000
_cell.length_c   1.000
_cell.angle_alpha   90.00
_cell.angle_beta   90.00
_cell.angle_gamma   90.00
#
_symmetry.space_group_name_H-M   'P 1'
#
loop_
_entity.id
_entity.type
_entity.pdbx_description
1 polymer ?
#
loop_
_entity_poly.entity_id
_entity_poly.type
_entity_poly.pdbx_seq_one_letter_code
_entity_poly.pdbx_strand_id
1 'polypeptide(L)' 'RKIMRDSKMIAINVEVLDLHLISYYTEEDVRNRILKRPVSRTDIMRLDIPPNIFRLINFQIPWNVEVGPEVMAGHW' A
#
# COMPACT_ATOMS: atom_id res chain seq x y z
N ARG A 1 -0.78 10.21 -23.59
CA ARG A 1 0.13 9.24 -22.96
C ARG A 1 -0.52 8.76 -21.66
N LYS A 2 -0.79 7.45 -21.49
CA LYS A 2 -1.35 6.89 -20.25
C LYS A 2 -0.22 6.81 -19.23
N ILE A 3 -0.34 7.50 -18.10
CA ILE A 3 0.61 7.40 -16.99
C ILE A 3 0.22 6.15 -16.21
N MET A 4 1.02 5.10 -16.29
CA MET A 4 0.84 3.89 -15.51
C MET A 4 1.29 4.17 -14.07
N ARG A 5 0.45 3.83 -13.10
CA ARG A 5 0.72 3.99 -11.68
C ARG A 5 0.59 2.64 -11.03
N ASP A 6 1.59 2.28 -10.24
CA ASP A 6 1.52 1.11 -9.39
C ASP A 6 0.71 1.45 -8.15
N SER A 7 -0.03 0.46 -7.64
CA SER A 7 -0.68 0.56 -6.35
C SER A 7 -0.25 -0.60 -5.47
N LYS A 8 0.10 -0.29 -4.23
CA LYS A 8 0.33 -1.28 -3.19
C LYS A 8 -0.62 -0.99 -2.06
N MET A 9 -1.33 -2.02 -1.61
CA MET A 9 -2.23 -1.91 -0.49
C MET A 9 -1.71 -2.76 0.67
N ILE A 10 -2.06 -2.39 1.89
CA ILE A 10 -1.91 -3.22 3.08
C ILE A 10 -3.23 -3.09 3.81
N ALA A 11 -3.83 -4.22 4.16
CA ALA A 11 -4.96 -4.26 5.07
C ALA A 11 -4.48 -4.74 6.44
N ILE A 12 -4.94 -4.06 7.47
CA ILE A 12 -4.59 -4.26 8.87
C ILE A 12 -5.89 -4.25 9.66
N ASN A 13 -6.15 -5.33 10.41
CA ASN A 13 -7.18 -5.33 11.43
C ASN A 13 -6.52 -5.06 12.79
N VAL A 14 -7.03 -4.13 13.59
CA VAL A 14 -6.62 -3.86 14.98
C VAL A 14 -7.87 -3.83 15.85
N GLU A 15 -8.05 -4.88 16.66
CA GLU A 15 -9.25 -5.06 17.50
C GLU A 15 -10.55 -4.97 16.70
N VAL A 16 -11.25 -3.83 16.76
CA VAL A 16 -12.52 -3.54 16.08
C VAL A 16 -12.35 -2.59 14.88
N LEU A 17 -11.12 -2.25 14.52
CA LEU A 17 -10.80 -1.33 13.43
C LEU A 17 -10.20 -2.08 12.24
N ASP A 18 -10.87 -1.98 11.10
CA ASP A 18 -10.33 -2.38 9.80
C ASP A 18 -9.68 -1.17 9.13
N LEU A 19 -8.35 -1.21 9.04
CA LEU A 19 -7.52 -0.17 8.47
C LEU A 19 -6.99 -0.62 7.11
N HIS A 20 -7.20 0.22 6.10
CA HIS A 20 -6.71 -0.03 4.75
C HIS A 20 -5.80 1.11 4.32
N LEU A 21 -4.55 0.79 4.01
CA LEU A 21 -3.61 1.73 3.40
C LEU A 21 -3.46 1.38 1.93
N ILE A 22 -3.72 2.33 1.04
CA ILE A 22 -3.42 2.21 -0.38
C ILE A 22 -2.39 3.28 -0.73
N SER A 23 -1.24 2.85 -1.25
CA SER A 23 -0.15 3.70 -1.70
C SER A 23 -0.08 3.67 -3.22
N TYR A 24 -0.07 4.85 -3.84
CA TYR A 24 0.11 5.02 -5.28
C TYR A 24 1.48 5.63 -5.56
N TYR A 25 2.18 5.09 -6.54
CA TYR A 25 3.46 5.65 -6.99
C TYR A 25 3.68 5.33 -8.46
N THR A 26 4.59 6.05 -9.11
CA THR A 26 5.14 5.64 -10.41
C THR A 26 6.55 5.09 -10.21
N GLU A 27 7.01 4.24 -11.13
CA GLU A 27 8.41 3.83 -11.16
C GLU A 27 9.36 5.04 -11.26
N GLU A 28 8.93 6.09 -11.96
CA GLU A 28 9.71 7.33 -12.10
C GLU A 28 9.87 8.04 -10.76
N ASP A 29 8.81 8.13 -9.95
CA ASP A 29 8.87 8.76 -8.62
C ASP A 29 9.86 8.03 -7.69
N VAL A 30 9.90 6.70 -7.78
CA VAL A 30 10.81 5.85 -7.00
C VAL A 30 12.24 6.01 -7.51
N ARG A 31 12.45 5.94 -8.83
CA ARG A 31 13.77 6.07 -9.48
C ARG A 31 14.39 7.44 -9.23
N ASN A 32 13.60 8.50 -9.37
CA ASN A 32 14.03 9.88 -9.15
C ASN A 32 14.08 10.27 -7.66
N ARG A 33 13.74 9.35 -6.75
CA ARG A 33 13.73 9.55 -5.30
C ARG A 33 12.88 10.75 -4.85
N ILE A 34 11.85 11.07 -5.61
CA ILE A 34 10.88 12.12 -5.28
C ILE A 34 10.09 11.69 -4.04
N LEU A 35 9.72 10.42 -3.98
CA LEU A 35 9.06 9.81 -2.82
C LEU A 35 10.09 9.30 -1.81
N LYS A 36 9.90 9.68 -0.54
CA LYS A 36 10.69 9.18 0.60
C LYS A 36 9.92 8.05 1.27
N ARG A 37 10.63 6.99 1.66
CA ARG A 37 10.04 5.91 2.45
C ARG A 37 9.64 6.43 3.85
N PRO A 38 8.53 5.96 4.45
CA PRO A 38 8.14 6.37 5.80
C PRO A 38 9.26 6.16 6.85
N VAL A 39 10.07 5.11 6.70
CA VAL A 39 11.21 4.83 7.59
C VAL A 39 12.30 5.91 7.58
N SER A 40 12.40 6.72 6.52
CA SER A 40 13.36 7.84 6.48
C SER A 40 12.78 9.16 6.98
N ARG A 41 11.49 9.18 7.37
CA ARG A 41 10.80 10.34 7.92
C ARG A 41 10.75 10.23 9.44
N THR A 42 11.68 10.93 10.10
CA THR A 42 11.80 10.90 11.57
C THR A 42 10.54 11.39 12.27
N ASP A 43 9.79 12.32 11.67
CA ASP A 43 8.50 12.78 12.18
C ASP A 43 7.44 11.67 12.20
N ILE A 44 7.50 10.72 11.27
CA ILE A 44 6.63 9.54 11.25
C ILE A 44 7.15 8.46 12.20
N MET A 45 8.46 8.20 12.19
CA MET A 45 9.07 7.17 13.05
C MET A 45 9.14 7.54 14.53
N ARG A 46 8.92 8.81 14.87
CA ARG A 46 8.78 9.28 16.25
C ARG A 46 7.39 9.04 16.84
N LEU A 47 6.41 8.66 16.03
CA LEU A 47 5.11 8.26 16.54
C LEU A 47 5.31 7.03 17.43
N ASP A 48 4.91 7.14 18.69
CA ASP A 48 4.93 6.01 19.60
C ASP A 48 3.87 5.02 19.13
N ILE A 49 4.32 3.83 18.72
CA ILE A 49 3.46 2.75 18.26
C ILE A 49 3.51 1.69 19.36
N PRO A 50 2.46 1.56 20.19
CA PRO A 50 2.43 0.60 21.27
C PRO A 50 2.71 -0.81 20.75
N PRO A 51 3.66 -1.56 21.32
CA PRO A 51 4.08 -2.85 20.77
C PRO A 51 2.96 -3.91 20.74
N ASN A 52 1.92 -3.74 21.58
CA ASN A 52 0.72 -4.56 21.55
C ASN A 52 -0.09 -4.40 20.26
N ILE A 53 0.03 -3.28 19.54
CA ILE A 53 -0.65 -3.11 18.26
C ILE A 53 -0.17 -4.17 17.25
N PHE A 54 1.13 -4.48 17.22
CA PHE A 54 1.68 -5.47 16.29
C PHE A 54 1.21 -6.90 16.55
N ARG A 55 0.78 -7.22 17.78
CA ARG A 55 0.18 -8.52 18.11
C ARG A 55 -1.25 -8.65 17.60
N LEU A 56 -1.94 -7.53 17.42
CA LEU A 56 -3.32 -7.46 17.00
C LEU A 56 -3.44 -7.36 15.47
N ILE A 57 -2.36 -6.99 14.78
CA ILE A 57 -2.33 -6.77 13.34
C ILE A 57 -2.23 -8.10 12.57
N ASN A 58 -3.29 -8.43 11.83
CA ASN A 58 -3.22 -9.40 10.73
C ASN A 58 -2.81 -8.67 9.45
N PHE A 59 -1.56 -8.83 9.03
CA PHE A 59 -1.08 -8.26 7.76
C PHE A 59 -1.62 -9.09 6.59
N GLN A 60 -2.56 -8.53 5.84
CA GLN A 60 -2.94 -9.09 4.55
C GLN A 60 -2.22 -8.31 3.44
N ILE A 61 -1.49 -9.05 2.61
CA ILE A 61 -0.94 -8.52 1.37
C ILE A 61 -2.04 -8.66 0.30
N PRO A 62 -2.55 -7.57 -0.26
CA PRO A 62 -3.53 -7.63 -1.32
C PRO A 62 -2.88 -8.18 -2.58
N TRP A 63 -3.62 -9.02 -3.29
CA TRP A 63 -3.22 -9.56 -4.57
C TRP A 63 -3.06 -8.46 -5.61
N ASN A 64 -1.95 -8.50 -6.35
CA ASN A 64 -1.73 -7.62 -7.49
C ASN A 64 -2.73 -7.99 -8.59
N VAL A 65 -3.81 -7.22 -8.72
CA VAL A 65 -4.71 -7.30 -9.87
C VAL A 65 -4.34 -6.20 -10.84
N GLU A 66 -3.61 -6.57 -11.91
CA GLU A 66 -3.46 -5.74 -13.10
C GLU A 66 -4.68 -5.98 -14.00
N VAL A 67 -5.65 -5.06 -14.00
CA VAL A 67 -6.75 -5.09 -14.99
C VAL A 67 -6.29 -4.35 -16.25
N GLY A 68 -5.84 -5.11 -17.25
CA GLY A 68 -5.75 -4.66 -18.65
C GLY A 68 -7.15 -4.54 -19.29
N PRO A 69 -7.32 -3.76 -20.36
CA PRO A 69 -8.62 -3.52 -21.00
C PRO A 69 -9.28 -4.76 -21.65
N GLU A 70 -8.68 -5.94 -21.55
CA GLU A 70 -9.19 -7.20 -22.12
C GLU A 70 -10.15 -7.98 -21.22
N VAL A 71 -10.17 -7.74 -19.90
CA VAL A 71 -10.92 -8.59 -18.95
C VAL A 71 -12.43 -8.27 -18.86
N MET A 72 -12.94 -7.32 -19.66
CA MET A 72 -14.38 -7.04 -19.77
C MET A 72 -15.06 -7.84 -20.90
N ALA A 73 -14.30 -8.64 -21.65
CA ALA A 73 -14.81 -9.41 -22.77
C ALA A 73 -14.52 -10.91 -22.61
N GLY A 74 -15.30 -11.55 -21.73
CA GLY A 74 -15.68 -12.94 -21.97
C GLY A 74 -15.18 -14.00 -20.99
N HIS A 75 -16.16 -14.82 -20.61
CA HIS A 75 -16.10 -16.28 -20.60
C HIS A 75 -15.53 -17.02 -19.36
N TRP A 76 -16.51 -17.64 -18.69
CA TRP A 76 -16.53 -18.79 -17.75
C TRP A 76 -16.29 -18.50 -16.27
#